data_AF-A0A7J2UZJ7-F1
#
_entry.id   AF-A0A7J2UZJ7-F1
#
_cell.length_a   1.000
_cell.length_b   1.000
_cell.length_c   1.000
_cell.angle_alpha   90.00
_cell.angle_beta   90.00
_cell.angle_gamma   90.00
#
_symmetry.space_group_name_H-M   'P 1'
#
loop_
_entity.id
_entity.type
_entity.pdbx_description
1 polymer ?
#
loop_
_entity_poly.entity_id
_entity_poly.type
_entity_poly.pdbx_seq_one_letter_code
_entity_poly.pdbx_strand_id
1 'polypeptide(L)'
;MKSRNHGTDIVPTQLAIVETISRIYGNPLAAPSSACYEWAKDLGLRRGGETVLYTGCLYQLMAYADSLVDMYERFGDLGIRITRLFTSISPKLFSWFVSKVVKPDKKILDYSSRTLRSITKLLKASGVDFGYLYEKDLYSGVYLYELGLEDLFAQHAASVYKQLVKEGVKRVITVDPHTTYVLREIYPRYVEGFEIEVKHYLELIGVKDDITSNKASTTSASSAMVKLPVIHDSCYIVRKLGLYVATRNSAKNIRYIEPKNSGIKTLCCGGPI
;
A
#
# COMPACT_ATOMS: atom_id res chain seq x y z
N MET A 1 40.50 -17.99 4.28
CA MET A 1 39.36 -17.32 4.94
C MET A 1 38.16 -18.24 4.83
N LYS A 2 37.78 -18.91 5.93
CA LYS A 2 36.73 -19.93 5.96
C LYS A 2 35.34 -19.27 5.84
N SER A 3 34.49 -19.88 5.02
CA SER A 3 33.09 -19.56 4.84
C SER A 3 32.36 -19.54 6.18
N ARG A 4 31.65 -18.44 6.46
CA ARG A 4 30.66 -18.40 7.53
C ARG A 4 29.43 -19.17 7.05
N ASN A 5 29.28 -20.39 7.55
CA ASN A 5 27.99 -21.09 7.59
C ASN A 5 26.95 -20.13 8.12
N HIS A 6 26.02 -19.71 7.27
CA HIS A 6 24.79 -19.07 7.71
C HIS A 6 24.03 -20.14 8.49
N GLY A 7 23.81 -19.87 9.78
CA GLY A 7 22.97 -20.70 10.61
C GLY A 7 21.62 -20.90 9.92
N THR A 8 21.03 -22.07 10.11
CA THR A 8 19.65 -22.32 9.74
C THR A 8 18.77 -21.32 10.48
N ASP A 9 18.43 -20.21 9.83
CA ASP A 9 17.52 -19.21 10.37
C ASP A 9 16.18 -19.88 10.60
N ILE A 10 15.82 -20.01 11.88
CA ILE A 10 14.50 -20.48 12.29
C ILE A 10 13.53 -19.34 11.99
N VAL A 11 13.12 -19.23 10.74
CA VAL A 11 12.00 -18.38 10.34
C VAL A 11 10.75 -18.96 11.01
N PRO A 12 10.06 -18.23 11.91
CA PRO A 12 8.80 -18.68 12.51
C PRO A 12 7.84 -19.21 11.43
N THR A 13 7.07 -20.25 11.73
CA THR A 13 6.20 -20.91 10.75
C THR A 13 5.32 -19.91 9.98
N GLN A 14 4.88 -18.83 10.63
CA GLN A 14 4.08 -17.78 10.01
C GLN A 14 4.82 -17.04 8.88
N LEU A 15 6.09 -16.67 9.11
CA LEU A 15 6.91 -15.95 8.13
C LEU A 15 7.23 -16.83 6.91
N ALA A 16 7.45 -18.13 7.10
CA ALA A 16 7.68 -19.08 6.00
C ALA A 16 6.45 -19.19 5.07
N ILE A 17 5.24 -18.99 5.60
CA ILE A 17 4.01 -18.93 4.81
C ILE A 17 3.93 -17.64 4.03
N VAL A 18 4.17 -16.50 4.69
CA VAL A 18 4.15 -15.20 4.00
C VAL A 18 5.14 -15.23 2.84
N GLU A 19 6.33 -15.77 3.04
CA GLU A 19 7.31 -15.98 1.97
C GLU A 19 6.76 -16.87 0.85
N THR A 20 6.23 -18.05 1.17
CA THR A 20 5.71 -19.00 0.17
C THR A 20 4.56 -18.39 -0.64
N ILE A 21 3.61 -17.76 0.04
CA ILE A 21 2.47 -17.07 -0.59
C ILE A 21 2.96 -15.93 -1.48
N SER A 22 3.89 -15.11 -0.99
CA SER A 22 4.44 -13.99 -1.75
C SER A 22 5.15 -14.46 -3.02
N ARG A 23 5.87 -15.59 -2.98
CA ARG A 23 6.52 -16.17 -4.17
C ARG A 23 5.51 -16.70 -5.20
N ILE A 24 4.36 -17.22 -4.76
CA ILE A 24 3.34 -17.79 -5.67
C ILE A 24 2.44 -16.71 -6.25
N TYR A 25 1.98 -15.76 -5.44
CA TYR A 25 0.95 -14.78 -5.79
C TYR A 25 1.52 -13.39 -6.11
N GLY A 26 2.80 -13.15 -5.84
CA GLY A 26 3.40 -11.82 -5.92
C GLY A 26 2.90 -10.84 -4.85
N ASN A 27 2.14 -11.33 -3.86
CA ASN A 27 1.64 -10.57 -2.72
C ASN A 27 1.47 -11.48 -1.50
N PRO A 28 1.54 -10.93 -0.26
CA PRO A 28 1.60 -11.74 0.96
C PRO A 28 0.25 -12.28 1.44
N LEU A 29 -0.87 -11.86 0.85
CA LEU A 29 -2.22 -12.23 1.31
C LEU A 29 -2.94 -13.19 0.35
N ALA A 30 -2.22 -13.74 -0.62
CA ALA A 30 -2.76 -14.62 -1.66
C ALA A 30 -3.96 -14.04 -2.42
N ALA A 31 -4.05 -12.71 -2.50
CA ALA A 31 -5.09 -12.06 -3.28
C ALA A 31 -4.85 -12.29 -4.78
N PRO A 32 -5.91 -12.44 -5.58
CA PRO A 32 -5.77 -12.51 -7.03
C PRO A 32 -5.22 -11.19 -7.57
N SER A 33 -4.42 -11.24 -8.64
CA SER A 33 -3.82 -10.04 -9.25
C SER A 33 -4.86 -9.00 -9.67
N SER A 34 -6.07 -9.43 -10.05
CA SER A 34 -7.20 -8.55 -10.35
C SER A 34 -7.57 -7.63 -9.19
N ALA A 35 -7.44 -8.08 -7.94
CA ALA A 35 -7.74 -7.27 -6.76
C ALA A 35 -7.00 -5.91 -6.77
N CYS A 36 -5.80 -5.87 -7.35
CA CYS A 36 -4.98 -4.66 -7.42
C CYS A 36 -5.54 -3.60 -8.39
N TYR A 37 -6.19 -3.99 -9.49
CA TYR A 37 -6.50 -3.05 -10.58
C TYR A 37 -7.97 -2.98 -11.03
N GLU A 38 -8.85 -3.91 -10.59
CA GLU A 38 -10.27 -3.91 -10.99
C GLU A 38 -10.97 -2.57 -10.69
N TRP A 39 -10.57 -1.90 -9.60
CA TRP A 39 -11.13 -0.62 -9.19
C TRP A 39 -11.03 0.49 -10.26
N ALA A 40 -10.12 0.36 -11.23
CA ALA A 40 -9.84 1.38 -12.23
C ALA A 40 -10.38 1.08 -13.65
N LYS A 41 -10.98 -0.10 -13.89
CA LYS A 41 -11.33 -0.54 -15.26
C LYS A 41 -12.33 0.37 -15.97
N ASP A 42 -13.31 0.88 -15.24
CA ASP A 42 -14.38 1.77 -15.73
C ASP A 42 -13.99 3.26 -15.69
N LEU A 43 -12.80 3.60 -15.21
CA LEU A 43 -12.35 4.99 -15.10
C LEU A 43 -11.74 5.55 -16.39
N GLY A 44 -11.48 4.70 -17.39
CA GLY A 44 -10.86 5.11 -18.66
C GLY A 44 -9.50 5.77 -18.49
N LEU A 45 -8.68 5.34 -17.52
CA LEU A 45 -7.34 5.88 -17.32
C LEU A 45 -6.42 5.43 -18.47
N ARG A 46 -5.53 6.34 -18.90
CA ARG A 46 -4.49 6.00 -19.88
C ARG A 46 -3.65 4.84 -19.34
N ARG A 47 -3.44 3.80 -20.16
CA ARG A 47 -2.56 2.68 -19.82
C ARG A 47 -1.10 3.13 -19.95
N GLY A 48 -0.36 3.10 -18.83
CA GLY A 48 1.06 3.50 -18.77
C GLY A 48 1.32 5.00 -19.00
N GLY A 49 2.58 5.34 -19.24
CA GLY A 49 3.07 6.72 -19.38
C GLY A 49 4.27 7.00 -18.47
N GLU A 50 4.94 8.14 -18.69
CA GLU A 50 6.11 8.50 -17.86
C GLU A 50 5.75 8.82 -16.40
N THR A 51 4.53 9.32 -16.17
CA THR A 51 3.96 9.51 -14.83
C THR A 51 2.76 8.58 -14.66
N VAL A 52 2.77 7.75 -13.62
CA VAL A 52 1.67 6.81 -13.33
C VAL A 52 1.20 6.92 -11.90
N LEU A 53 -0.10 6.71 -11.67
CA LEU A 53 -0.60 6.34 -10.35
C LEU A 53 -0.11 4.93 -10.03
N TYR A 54 0.50 4.74 -8.87
CA TYR A 54 1.02 3.46 -8.40
C TYR A 54 0.45 3.17 -7.02
N THR A 55 -0.40 2.14 -6.92
CA THR A 55 -1.01 1.80 -5.63
C THR A 55 -0.14 0.86 -4.82
N GLY A 56 0.77 0.12 -5.49
CA GLY A 56 1.55 -0.92 -4.83
C GLY A 56 0.69 -2.04 -4.26
N CYS A 57 -0.57 -2.13 -4.68
CA CYS A 57 -1.63 -3.03 -4.22
C CYS A 57 -1.88 -3.05 -2.70
N LEU A 58 -1.18 -2.28 -1.87
CA LEU A 58 -1.26 -2.39 -0.42
C LEU A 58 -2.66 -2.09 0.11
N TYR A 59 -3.26 -1.00 -0.37
CA TYR A 59 -4.57 -0.54 0.12
C TYR A 59 -5.69 -1.53 -0.24
N GLN A 60 -5.59 -2.15 -1.43
CA GLN A 60 -6.53 -3.16 -1.93
C GLN A 60 -6.37 -4.49 -1.18
N LEU A 61 -5.13 -4.87 -0.86
CA LEU A 61 -4.80 -6.08 -0.12
C LEU A 61 -5.41 -6.08 1.28
N MET A 62 -5.63 -4.93 1.91
CA MET A 62 -6.22 -4.87 3.27
C MET A 62 -7.57 -5.60 3.38
N ALA A 63 -8.33 -5.70 2.29
CA ALA A 63 -9.58 -6.47 2.27
C ALA A 63 -9.37 -7.98 2.48
N TYR A 64 -8.15 -8.49 2.32
CA TYR A 64 -7.79 -9.90 2.42
C TYR A 64 -7.08 -10.26 3.72
N ALA A 65 -6.81 -9.28 4.60
CA ALA A 65 -6.06 -9.50 5.83
C ALA A 65 -6.76 -10.52 6.75
N ASP A 66 -8.06 -10.37 6.97
CA ASP A 66 -8.84 -11.28 7.84
C ASP A 66 -8.85 -12.71 7.29
N SER A 67 -8.91 -12.89 5.97
CA SER A 67 -8.81 -14.22 5.36
C SER A 67 -7.48 -14.91 5.63
N LEU A 68 -6.39 -14.14 5.67
CA LEU A 68 -5.09 -14.68 5.99
C LEU A 68 -5.04 -15.12 7.46
N VAL A 69 -5.57 -14.29 8.37
CA VAL A 69 -5.66 -14.62 9.80
C VAL A 69 -6.51 -15.87 10.04
N ASP A 70 -7.71 -15.94 9.45
CA ASP A 70 -8.60 -17.10 9.51
C ASP A 70 -7.90 -18.37 9.00
N MET A 71 -7.11 -18.24 7.93
CA MET A 71 -6.33 -19.35 7.40
C MET A 71 -5.25 -19.79 8.40
N TYR A 72 -4.53 -18.86 9.03
CA TYR A 72 -3.56 -19.19 10.07
C TYR A 72 -4.19 -19.92 11.26
N GLU A 73 -5.32 -19.42 11.76
CA GLU A 73 -6.03 -20.02 12.89
C GLU A 73 -6.52 -21.44 12.58
N ARG A 74 -7.00 -21.68 11.35
CA ARG A 74 -7.54 -22.98 10.93
C ARG A 74 -6.47 -24.01 10.63
N PHE A 75 -5.33 -23.62 10.09
CA PHE A 75 -4.34 -24.58 9.58
C PHE A 75 -3.27 -24.97 10.60
N GLY A 76 -2.99 -24.16 11.64
CA GLY A 76 -2.01 -24.47 12.71
C GLY A 76 -0.64 -24.93 12.18
N ASP A 77 0.32 -25.35 13.03
CA ASP A 77 1.64 -25.80 12.53
C ASP A 77 1.59 -27.06 11.62
N LEU A 78 0.59 -27.93 11.82
CA LEU A 78 0.47 -29.21 11.13
C LEU A 78 -0.04 -29.06 9.68
N GLY A 79 -1.04 -28.21 9.45
CA GLY A 79 -1.56 -27.94 8.11
C GLY A 79 -0.52 -27.25 7.23
N ILE A 80 0.41 -26.52 7.82
CA ILE A 80 1.46 -25.78 7.11
C ILE A 80 2.55 -26.71 6.61
N ARG A 81 2.97 -27.69 7.42
CA ARG A 81 3.88 -28.76 6.99
C ARG A 81 3.29 -29.57 5.83
N ILE A 82 2.00 -29.89 5.93
CA ILE A 82 1.27 -30.58 4.85
C ILE A 82 1.19 -29.69 3.60
N THR A 83 0.90 -28.40 3.76
CA THR A 83 0.85 -27.42 2.65
C THR A 83 2.18 -27.34 1.90
N ARG A 84 3.31 -27.28 2.61
CA ARG A 84 4.66 -27.23 2.01
C ARG A 84 4.96 -28.47 1.16
N LEU A 85 4.51 -29.64 1.61
CA LEU A 85 4.61 -30.89 0.85
C LEU A 85 3.68 -30.86 -0.39
N PHE A 86 2.47 -30.34 -0.23
CA PHE A 86 1.44 -30.29 -1.26
C PHE A 86 1.76 -29.27 -2.38
N THR A 87 2.37 -28.13 -2.04
CA THR A 87 2.78 -27.10 -3.01
C THR A 87 3.84 -27.61 -4.00
N SER A 88 4.68 -28.57 -3.60
CA SER A 88 5.66 -29.21 -4.50
C SER A 88 5.03 -30.23 -5.45
N ILE A 89 3.81 -30.71 -5.18
CA ILE A 89 3.18 -31.81 -5.94
C ILE A 89 2.19 -31.28 -6.99
N SER A 90 1.41 -30.23 -6.67
CA SER A 90 0.52 -29.61 -7.65
C SER A 90 0.20 -28.13 -7.33
N PRO A 91 0.97 -27.18 -7.89
CA PRO A 91 0.76 -25.74 -7.71
C PRO A 91 -0.64 -25.27 -8.12
N LYS A 92 -1.25 -25.90 -9.14
CA LYS A 92 -2.60 -25.56 -9.62
C LYS A 92 -3.69 -25.92 -8.62
N LEU A 93 -3.59 -27.08 -7.96
CA LEU A 93 -4.54 -27.51 -6.92
C LEU A 93 -4.46 -26.62 -5.69
N PHE A 94 -3.24 -26.26 -5.28
CA PHE A 94 -3.03 -25.32 -4.18
C PHE A 94 -3.62 -23.94 -4.51
N SER A 95 -3.37 -23.43 -5.72
CA SER A 95 -3.93 -22.15 -6.15
C SER A 95 -5.46 -22.14 -6.15
N TRP A 96 -6.08 -23.21 -6.65
CA TRP A 96 -7.53 -23.40 -6.61
C TRP A 96 -8.07 -23.44 -5.17
N PHE A 97 -7.41 -24.17 -4.27
CA PHE A 97 -7.81 -24.26 -2.87
C PHE A 97 -7.76 -22.91 -2.17
N VAL A 98 -6.63 -22.20 -2.28
CA VAL A 98 -6.43 -20.88 -1.67
C VAL A 98 -7.46 -19.89 -2.21
N SER A 99 -7.76 -19.89 -3.51
CA SER A 99 -8.80 -19.01 -4.08
C SER A 99 -10.20 -19.22 -3.50
N LYS A 100 -10.50 -20.42 -2.95
CA LYS A 100 -11.79 -20.70 -2.29
C LYS A 100 -11.81 -20.27 -0.83
N VAL A 101 -10.66 -20.31 -0.16
CA VAL A 101 -10.52 -19.96 1.25
C VAL A 101 -10.35 -18.45 1.41
N VAL A 102 -9.54 -17.83 0.56
CA VAL A 102 -9.19 -16.42 0.62
C VAL A 102 -10.25 -15.59 -0.09
N LYS A 103 -11.09 -14.90 0.70
CA LYS A 103 -12.16 -14.03 0.20
C LYS A 103 -12.02 -12.64 0.81
N PRO A 104 -12.20 -11.57 0.01
CA PRO A 104 -12.11 -10.23 0.56
C PRO A 104 -13.30 -9.94 1.47
N ASP A 105 -13.06 -9.17 2.53
CA ASP A 105 -14.11 -8.37 3.16
C ASP A 105 -14.59 -7.34 2.13
N LYS A 106 -15.84 -7.53 1.69
CA LYS A 106 -16.44 -6.69 0.64
C LYS A 106 -16.55 -5.22 1.05
N LYS A 107 -16.78 -4.93 2.34
CA LYS A 107 -16.90 -3.54 2.83
C LYS A 107 -15.56 -2.83 2.76
N ILE A 108 -14.48 -3.50 3.17
CA ILE A 108 -13.11 -2.96 3.08
C ILE A 108 -12.71 -2.80 1.61
N LEU A 109 -13.03 -3.78 0.76
CA LEU A 109 -12.76 -3.69 -0.67
C LEU A 109 -13.49 -2.50 -1.32
N ASP A 110 -14.78 -2.34 -1.05
CA ASP A 110 -15.58 -1.22 -1.56
C ASP A 110 -15.10 0.14 -1.02
N TYR A 111 -14.66 0.18 0.23
CA TYR A 111 -14.05 1.37 0.83
C TYR A 111 -12.71 1.74 0.15
N SER A 112 -11.85 0.74 -0.09
CA SER A 112 -10.57 0.93 -0.78
C SER A 112 -10.78 1.45 -2.22
N SER A 113 -11.70 0.84 -2.97
CA SER A 113 -12.05 1.24 -4.34
C SER A 113 -12.59 2.69 -4.39
N ARG A 114 -13.51 3.04 -3.49
CA ARG A 114 -14.04 4.42 -3.39
C ARG A 114 -12.95 5.44 -3.07
N THR A 115 -12.01 5.08 -2.20
CA THR A 115 -10.88 5.96 -1.83
C THR A 115 -9.96 6.19 -3.03
N LEU A 116 -9.53 5.13 -3.72
CA LEU A 116 -8.67 5.22 -4.91
C LEU A 116 -9.33 6.03 -6.05
N ARG A 117 -10.64 5.83 -6.26
CA ARG A 117 -11.42 6.64 -7.20
C ARG A 117 -11.47 8.11 -6.80
N SER A 118 -11.58 8.41 -5.52
CA SER A 118 -11.59 9.78 -5.00
C SER A 118 -10.24 10.46 -5.17
N ILE A 119 -9.14 9.75 -4.89
CA ILE A 119 -7.77 10.22 -5.14
C ILE A 119 -7.57 10.54 -6.62
N THR A 120 -8.01 9.63 -7.51
CA THR A 120 -7.95 9.84 -8.97
C THR A 120 -8.69 11.13 -9.37
N LYS A 121 -9.89 11.36 -8.83
CA LYS A 121 -10.66 12.59 -9.09
C LYS A 121 -9.93 13.84 -8.59
N LEU A 122 -9.35 13.79 -7.39
CA LEU A 122 -8.59 14.91 -6.82
C LEU A 122 -7.35 15.26 -7.65
N LEU A 123 -6.60 14.26 -8.11
CA LEU A 123 -5.44 14.46 -8.97
C LEU A 123 -5.85 15.07 -10.32
N LYS A 124 -6.89 14.54 -10.97
CA LYS A 124 -7.44 15.10 -12.21
C LYS A 124 -7.91 16.56 -12.02
N ALA A 125 -8.63 16.85 -10.94
CA ALA A 125 -9.11 18.18 -10.62
C ALA A 125 -7.95 19.17 -10.32
N SER A 126 -6.82 18.66 -9.84
CA SER A 126 -5.59 19.42 -9.61
C SER A 126 -4.75 19.60 -10.88
N GLY A 127 -5.23 19.13 -12.04
CA GLY A 127 -4.54 19.26 -13.33
C GLY A 127 -3.34 18.31 -13.50
N VAL A 128 -3.25 17.26 -12.70
CA VAL A 128 -2.16 16.28 -12.80
C VAL A 128 -2.43 15.32 -13.96
N ASP A 129 -1.51 15.24 -14.94
CA ASP A 129 -1.52 14.20 -15.98
C ASP A 129 -0.82 12.93 -15.49
N PHE A 130 -1.52 11.82 -15.55
CA PHE A 130 -1.00 10.51 -15.16
C PHE A 130 -1.73 9.38 -15.88
N GLY A 131 -1.03 8.26 -16.07
CA GLY A 131 -1.62 6.99 -16.46
C GLY A 131 -1.77 6.01 -15.29
N TYR A 132 -2.15 4.78 -15.61
CA TYR A 132 -2.23 3.67 -14.67
C TYR A 132 -1.68 2.38 -15.29
N LEU A 133 -1.02 1.56 -14.48
CA LEU A 133 -0.35 0.34 -14.94
C LEU A 133 -1.27 -0.89 -15.00
N TYR A 134 -2.46 -0.83 -14.40
CA TYR A 134 -3.44 -1.91 -14.36
C TYR A 134 -2.82 -3.25 -13.91
N GLU A 135 -2.79 -4.27 -14.77
CA GLU A 135 -2.27 -5.60 -14.50
C GLU A 135 -0.76 -5.57 -14.13
N LYS A 136 -0.08 -4.45 -14.40
CA LYS A 136 1.34 -4.23 -14.13
C LYS A 136 1.60 -3.36 -12.88
N ASP A 137 0.56 -2.94 -12.14
CA ASP A 137 0.68 -2.29 -10.82
C ASP A 137 0.98 -3.36 -9.76
N LEU A 138 2.26 -3.72 -9.66
CA LEU A 138 2.72 -4.80 -8.79
C LEU A 138 2.64 -4.41 -7.31
N TYR A 139 2.59 -5.41 -6.43
CA TYR A 139 2.68 -5.16 -4.99
C TYR A 139 3.98 -4.42 -4.63
N SER A 140 3.94 -3.48 -3.69
CA SER A 140 5.11 -2.67 -3.32
C SER A 140 6.17 -3.42 -2.49
N GLY A 141 5.83 -4.57 -1.90
CA GLY A 141 6.74 -5.30 -1.01
C GLY A 141 6.76 -4.80 0.44
N VAL A 142 5.84 -3.89 0.82
CA VAL A 142 5.81 -3.27 2.17
C VAL A 142 5.89 -4.28 3.31
N TYR A 143 5.07 -5.33 3.31
CA TYR A 143 5.06 -6.37 4.34
C TYR A 143 6.34 -7.20 4.32
N LEU A 144 6.94 -7.43 3.15
CA LEU A 144 8.22 -8.16 3.07
C LEU A 144 9.31 -7.39 3.82
N TYR A 145 9.33 -6.07 3.65
CA TYR A 145 10.25 -5.19 4.37
C TYR A 145 9.91 -5.11 5.86
N GLU A 146 8.65 -4.85 6.22
CA GLU A 146 8.24 -4.68 7.62
C GLU A 146 8.36 -5.98 8.44
N LEU A 147 8.25 -7.15 7.82
CA LEU A 147 8.47 -8.46 8.45
C LEU A 147 9.95 -8.89 8.47
N GLY A 148 10.87 -8.09 7.93
CA GLY A 148 12.31 -8.40 7.92
C GLY A 148 12.70 -9.52 6.95
N LEU A 149 11.88 -9.81 5.93
CA LEU A 149 12.19 -10.79 4.88
C LEU A 149 13.12 -10.15 3.82
N GLU A 150 14.32 -9.73 4.25
CA GLU A 150 15.21 -8.85 3.48
C GLU A 150 15.58 -9.39 2.09
N ASP A 151 15.98 -10.66 1.99
CA ASP A 151 16.36 -11.28 0.70
C ASP A 151 15.19 -11.34 -0.28
N LEU A 152 14.00 -11.68 0.22
CA LEU A 152 12.79 -11.74 -0.60
C LEU A 152 12.34 -10.33 -1.01
N PHE A 153 12.43 -9.37 -0.09
CA PHE A 153 12.16 -7.97 -0.39
C PHE A 153 13.12 -7.42 -1.45
N ALA A 154 14.42 -7.69 -1.37
CA ALA A 154 15.42 -7.25 -2.35
C ALA A 154 15.09 -7.77 -3.76
N GLN A 155 14.80 -9.08 -3.87
CA GLN A 155 14.39 -9.71 -5.13
C GLN A 155 13.09 -9.10 -5.69
N HIS A 156 12.12 -8.88 -4.81
CA HIS A 156 10.82 -8.29 -5.17
C HIS A 156 10.97 -6.84 -5.64
N ALA A 157 11.71 -6.01 -4.91
CA ALA A 157 11.99 -4.62 -5.26
C ALA A 157 12.69 -4.49 -6.61
N ALA A 158 13.68 -5.34 -6.90
CA ALA A 158 14.34 -5.39 -8.21
C ALA A 158 13.36 -5.76 -9.34
N SER A 159 12.44 -6.70 -9.10
CA SER A 159 11.40 -7.08 -10.06
C SER A 159 10.42 -5.94 -10.34
N VAL A 160 9.94 -5.27 -9.29
CA VAL A 160 9.06 -4.09 -9.39
C VAL A 160 9.77 -2.98 -10.17
N TYR A 161 11.01 -2.65 -9.82
CA TYR A 161 11.77 -1.62 -10.52
C TYR A 161 11.96 -1.95 -12.00
N LYS A 162 12.36 -3.18 -12.32
CA LYS A 162 12.49 -3.65 -13.71
C LYS A 162 11.17 -3.50 -14.47
N GLN A 163 10.04 -3.79 -13.84
CA GLN A 163 8.73 -3.63 -14.45
C GLN A 163 8.40 -2.16 -14.69
N LEU A 164 8.69 -1.25 -13.75
CA LEU A 164 8.47 0.18 -13.92
C LEU A 164 9.33 0.76 -15.05
N VAL A 165 10.62 0.41 -15.10
CA VAL A 165 11.55 0.83 -16.18
C VAL A 165 11.09 0.31 -17.53
N LYS A 166 10.66 -0.95 -17.62
CA LYS A 166 10.12 -1.55 -18.85
C LYS A 166 8.91 -0.80 -19.40
N GLU A 167 8.08 -0.23 -18.52
CA GLU A 167 6.91 0.57 -18.92
C GLU A 167 7.23 2.05 -19.18
N GLY A 168 8.51 2.43 -19.11
CA GLY A 168 8.95 3.81 -19.34
C GLY A 168 8.55 4.78 -18.22
N VAL A 169 8.27 4.27 -17.02
CA VAL A 169 7.87 5.10 -15.88
C VAL A 169 9.07 5.86 -15.34
N LYS A 170 8.94 7.18 -15.24
CA LYS A 170 9.92 8.10 -14.62
C LYS A 170 9.43 8.63 -13.27
N ARG A 171 8.11 8.72 -13.08
CA ARG A 171 7.47 9.20 -11.85
C ARG A 171 6.31 8.31 -11.45
N VAL A 172 6.26 7.96 -10.18
CA VAL A 172 5.10 7.30 -9.57
C VAL A 172 4.38 8.23 -8.59
N ILE A 173 3.06 8.23 -8.65
CA ILE A 173 2.18 8.90 -7.70
C ILE A 173 1.59 7.84 -6.78
N THR A 174 2.02 7.82 -5.52
CA THR A 174 1.60 6.83 -4.52
C THR A 174 0.40 7.33 -3.73
N VAL A 175 -0.41 6.40 -3.23
CA VAL A 175 -1.71 6.68 -2.57
C VAL A 175 -1.69 6.49 -1.06
N ASP A 176 -0.68 5.80 -0.54
CA ASP A 176 -0.55 5.48 0.87
C ASP A 176 0.89 5.74 1.37
N PRO A 177 1.05 6.01 2.68
CA PRO A 177 2.36 6.35 3.24
C PRO A 177 3.39 5.23 3.23
N HIS A 178 2.99 3.96 3.34
CA HIS A 178 3.95 2.84 3.43
C HIS A 178 4.56 2.55 2.07
N THR A 179 3.72 2.45 1.04
CA THR A 179 4.17 2.32 -0.34
C THR A 179 5.06 3.50 -0.73
N THR A 180 4.69 4.72 -0.34
CA THR A 180 5.54 5.91 -0.57
C THR A 180 6.90 5.77 0.08
N TYR A 181 6.95 5.41 1.37
CA TYR A 181 8.20 5.27 2.08
C TYR A 181 9.08 4.17 1.52
N VAL A 182 8.49 3.02 1.21
CA VAL A 182 9.23 1.89 0.67
C VAL A 182 9.82 2.23 -0.70
N LEU A 183 9.05 2.81 -1.61
CA LEU A 183 9.57 3.21 -2.92
C LEU A 183 10.58 4.36 -2.83
N ARG A 184 10.34 5.36 -1.98
CA ARG A 184 11.13 6.59 -1.96
C ARG A 184 12.41 6.48 -1.13
N GLU A 185 12.34 5.82 0.02
CA GLU A 185 13.42 5.82 1.02
C GLU A 185 14.15 4.48 1.09
N ILE A 186 13.46 3.37 0.76
CA ILE A 186 13.97 2.01 0.95
C ILE A 186 14.47 1.41 -0.37
N TYR A 187 13.70 1.44 -1.46
CA TYR A 187 14.10 0.89 -2.75
C TYR A 187 15.48 1.37 -3.23
N PRO A 188 15.87 2.65 -3.09
CA PRO A 188 17.21 3.11 -3.47
C PRO A 188 18.37 2.40 -2.77
N ARG A 189 18.11 1.72 -1.64
CA ARG A 189 19.11 0.95 -0.89
C ARG A 189 19.25 -0.50 -1.38
N TYR A 190 18.24 -1.01 -2.08
CA TYR A 190 18.16 -2.41 -2.53
C TYR A 190 18.26 -2.55 -4.06
N VAL A 191 18.05 -1.45 -4.79
CA VAL A 191 18.03 -1.43 -6.25
C VAL A 191 19.04 -0.41 -6.75
N GLU A 192 20.12 -0.91 -7.34
CA GLU A 192 21.15 -0.08 -7.95
C GLU A 192 20.59 0.73 -9.11
N GLY A 193 20.93 2.03 -9.17
CA GLY A 193 20.48 2.93 -10.23
C GLY A 193 18.97 3.23 -10.18
N PHE A 194 18.34 3.21 -9.01
CA PHE A 194 16.93 3.59 -8.86
C PHE A 194 16.74 5.09 -9.14
N GLU A 195 16.12 5.43 -10.27
CA GLU A 195 15.93 6.82 -10.74
C GLU A 195 14.46 7.27 -10.84
N ILE A 196 13.52 6.50 -10.29
CA ILE A 196 12.10 6.84 -10.34
C ILE A 196 11.78 7.89 -9.29
N GLU A 197 11.18 9.01 -9.70
CA GLU A 197 10.66 10.01 -8.78
C GLU A 197 9.39 9.49 -8.09
N VAL A 198 9.37 9.50 -6.76
CA VAL A 198 8.24 9.03 -5.96
C VAL A 198 7.56 10.22 -5.28
N LYS A 199 6.29 10.44 -5.63
CA LYS A 199 5.45 11.50 -5.04
C LYS A 199 4.22 10.90 -4.38
N HIS A 200 3.97 11.25 -3.13
CA HIS A 200 2.67 10.95 -2.53
C HIS A 200 1.60 11.88 -3.13
N TYR A 201 0.38 11.38 -3.35
CA TYR A 201 -0.68 12.17 -3.98
C TYR A 201 -0.97 13.48 -3.23
N LEU A 202 -0.80 13.53 -1.90
CA LEU A 202 -0.96 14.74 -1.08
C LEU A 202 0.00 15.87 -1.48
N GLU A 203 1.15 15.54 -2.08
CA GLU A 203 2.12 16.53 -2.57
C GLU A 203 1.65 17.20 -3.87
N LEU A 204 0.71 16.57 -4.59
CA LEU A 204 0.29 16.97 -5.93
C LEU A 204 -1.12 17.54 -5.97
N ILE A 205 -1.94 17.26 -4.94
CA ILE A 205 -3.29 17.80 -4.90
C ILE A 205 -3.27 19.24 -4.40
N GLY A 206 -3.84 20.12 -5.22
CA GLY A 206 -3.99 21.54 -4.95
C GLY A 206 -5.33 21.97 -5.53
N VAL A 207 -6.30 22.25 -4.65
CA VAL A 207 -7.58 22.80 -5.10
C VAL A 207 -7.33 24.25 -5.52
N LYS A 208 -7.63 24.58 -6.78
CA LYS A 208 -7.69 25.96 -7.27
C LYS A 208 -8.52 26.80 -6.31
N ASP A 209 -8.12 28.05 -6.08
CA ASP A 209 -8.55 28.90 -4.96
C ASP A 209 -10.04 29.31 -4.94
N ASP A 210 -10.91 28.65 -5.70
CA ASP A 210 -12.35 28.96 -5.80
C ASP A 210 -13.16 28.61 -4.53
N ILE A 211 -12.50 28.22 -3.44
CA ILE A 211 -13.16 28.02 -2.14
C ILE A 211 -12.24 28.62 -1.07
N THR A 212 -12.68 29.73 -0.48
CA THR A 212 -12.01 30.37 0.67
C THR A 212 -12.08 29.46 1.89
N SER A 213 -10.90 29.03 2.38
CA SER A 213 -10.71 28.21 3.58
C SER A 213 -11.15 28.92 4.87
N ASN A 214 -11.87 28.21 5.74
CA ASN A 214 -12.12 28.61 7.13
C ASN A 214 -11.53 27.55 8.07
N LYS A 215 -10.32 27.80 8.58
CA LYS A 215 -9.76 27.03 9.69
C LYS A 215 -10.63 27.28 10.92
N ALA A 216 -11.47 26.32 11.31
CA ALA A 216 -12.28 26.46 12.51
C ALA A 216 -11.37 26.38 13.73
N SER A 217 -11.13 27.53 14.37
CA SER A 217 -10.67 27.58 15.75
C SER A 217 -11.68 26.83 16.62
N THR A 218 -11.20 25.98 17.52
CA THR A 218 -12.01 25.33 18.56
C THR A 218 -12.54 26.37 19.55
N THR A 219 -13.45 27.23 19.13
CA THR A 219 -14.19 28.19 19.97
C THR A 219 -15.53 28.53 19.32
N SER A 220 -16.52 27.66 19.53
CA SER A 220 -17.87 28.03 19.99
C SER A 220 -18.83 26.88 19.73
N ALA A 221 -19.46 26.44 20.82
CA ALA A 221 -20.63 25.59 20.77
C ALA A 221 -21.84 26.46 20.42
N SER A 222 -22.38 26.35 19.21
CA SER A 222 -23.79 26.62 18.95
C SER A 222 -24.23 26.27 17.53
N SER A 223 -25.33 25.52 17.45
CA SER A 223 -26.20 25.23 16.31
C SER A 223 -25.73 24.20 15.27
N ALA A 224 -26.47 23.09 15.21
CA ALA A 224 -26.25 21.85 14.45
C ALA A 224 -24.91 21.16 14.76
N MET A 225 -24.97 19.96 15.33
CA MET A 225 -23.79 19.15 15.66
C MET A 225 -23.15 18.61 14.36
N VAL A 226 -22.55 19.50 13.57
CA VAL A 226 -21.73 19.14 12.41
C VAL A 226 -20.55 18.35 12.96
N LYS A 227 -20.58 17.02 12.80
CA LYS A 227 -19.44 16.16 13.13
C LYS A 227 -18.31 16.51 12.17
N LEU A 228 -17.40 17.37 12.62
CA LEU A 228 -16.19 17.69 11.86
C LEU A 228 -15.24 16.49 11.87
N PRO A 229 -14.58 16.17 10.74
CA PRO A 229 -13.53 15.17 10.72
C PRO A 229 -12.34 15.60 11.58
N VAL A 230 -11.68 14.64 12.23
CA VAL A 230 -10.41 14.85 12.92
C VAL A 230 -9.29 14.37 11.99
N ILE A 231 -8.25 15.19 11.79
CA ILE A 231 -7.07 14.75 11.03
C ILE A 231 -6.24 13.82 11.89
N HIS A 232 -5.97 12.62 11.37
CA HIS A 232 -4.98 11.71 11.93
C HIS A 232 -3.74 11.70 11.05
N ASP A 233 -2.63 12.15 11.61
CA ASP A 233 -1.33 12.06 10.95
C ASP A 233 -0.76 10.66 11.13
N SER A 234 -0.55 9.91 10.04
CA SER A 234 0.21 8.68 10.16
C SER A 234 1.66 8.99 10.53
N CYS A 235 2.28 8.09 11.29
CA CYS A 235 3.68 8.23 11.67
C CYS A 235 4.59 8.32 10.43
N TYR A 236 4.27 7.59 9.37
CA TYR A 236 5.01 7.66 8.11
C TYR A 236 4.84 9.00 7.39
N ILE A 237 3.62 9.54 7.26
CA ILE A 237 3.39 10.85 6.63
C ILE A 237 4.23 11.94 7.29
N VAL A 238 4.20 12.04 8.62
CA VAL A 238 4.85 13.18 9.29
C VAL A 238 6.31 12.89 9.65
N ARG A 239 6.61 11.75 10.29
CA ARG A 239 7.95 11.48 10.83
C ARG A 239 8.92 10.90 9.80
N LYS A 240 8.42 10.12 8.83
CA LYS A 240 9.28 9.48 7.83
C LYS A 240 9.34 10.28 6.53
N LEU A 241 8.21 10.85 6.10
CA LEU A 241 8.08 11.47 4.80
C LEU A 241 8.09 13.01 4.85
N GLY A 242 7.96 13.62 6.03
CA GLY A 242 7.97 15.08 6.21
C GLY A 242 6.75 15.81 5.62
N LEU A 243 5.66 15.10 5.33
CA LEU A 243 4.51 15.61 4.57
C LEU A 243 3.44 16.33 5.42
N TYR A 244 3.82 16.85 6.59
CA TYR A 244 2.89 17.56 7.47
C TYR A 244 2.18 18.73 6.77
N VAL A 245 2.95 19.57 6.06
CA VAL A 245 2.44 20.74 5.34
C VAL A 245 1.58 20.32 4.15
N ALA A 246 2.02 19.32 3.37
CA ALA A 246 1.26 18.79 2.24
C ALA A 246 -0.14 18.30 2.66
N THR A 247 -0.23 17.56 3.78
CA THR A 247 -1.52 17.12 4.35
C THR A 247 -2.44 18.31 4.66
N ARG A 248 -1.94 19.38 5.30
CA ARG A 248 -2.77 20.55 5.63
C ARG A 248 -3.17 21.35 4.39
N ASN A 249 -2.25 21.53 3.46
CA ASN A 249 -2.53 22.22 2.20
C ASN A 249 -3.62 21.49 1.40
N SER A 250 -3.59 20.15 1.40
CA SER A 250 -4.65 19.36 0.76
C SER A 250 -6.03 19.50 1.43
N ALA A 251 -6.04 19.76 2.74
CA ALA A 251 -7.25 19.91 3.54
C ALA A 251 -7.66 21.38 3.73
N LYS A 252 -7.00 22.34 3.06
CA LYS A 252 -7.21 23.78 3.30
C LYS A 252 -8.67 24.21 3.20
N ASN A 253 -9.43 23.59 2.30
CA ASN A 253 -10.85 23.91 2.04
C ASN A 253 -11.84 23.06 2.85
N ILE A 254 -11.36 22.27 3.80
CA ILE A 254 -12.16 21.39 4.65
C ILE A 254 -12.11 21.93 6.08
N ARG A 255 -13.27 22.05 6.73
CA ARG A 255 -13.29 22.28 8.19
C ARG A 255 -12.97 20.96 8.89
N TYR A 256 -11.91 20.94 9.69
CA TYR A 256 -11.49 19.76 10.45
C TYR A 256 -11.02 20.16 11.86
N ILE A 257 -10.93 19.17 12.74
CA ILE A 257 -10.37 19.29 14.08
C ILE A 257 -8.92 18.80 14.06
N GLU A 258 -8.02 19.62 14.58
CA GLU A 258 -6.62 19.26 14.82
C GLU A 258 -6.50 18.69 16.24
N PRO A 259 -6.13 17.40 16.42
CA PRO A 259 -6.00 16.83 17.76
C PRO A 259 -4.76 17.39 18.49
N LYS A 260 -4.79 17.32 19.83
CA LYS A 260 -3.66 17.72 20.69
C LYS A 260 -2.35 17.03 20.30
N ASN A 261 -2.43 15.73 19.97
CA ASN A 261 -1.32 14.92 19.51
C ASN A 261 -1.36 14.83 17.97
N SER A 262 -0.90 15.90 17.31
CA SER A 262 -0.80 16.02 15.86
C SER A 262 0.65 16.26 15.41
N GLY A 263 0.89 16.19 14.11
CA GLY A 263 2.21 16.37 13.52
C GLY A 263 3.21 15.36 14.05
N ILE A 264 4.39 15.84 14.45
CA ILE A 264 5.46 14.97 14.97
C ILE A 264 5.06 14.27 16.28
N LYS A 265 4.05 14.79 17.00
CA LYS A 265 3.51 14.21 18.24
C LYS A 265 2.39 13.20 17.99
N THR A 266 2.05 12.90 16.73
CA THR A 266 1.00 11.94 16.39
C THR A 266 1.30 10.54 16.94
N LEU A 267 0.26 9.88 17.44
CA LEU A 267 0.34 8.50 17.91
C LEU A 267 0.19 7.53 16.75
N CYS A 268 0.69 6.30 16.92
CA CYS A 268 0.53 5.26 15.91
C CYS A 268 -0.95 4.86 15.78
N CYS A 269 -1.43 4.66 14.56
CA CYS A 269 -2.75 4.09 14.30
C CYS A 269 -2.84 2.59 14.63
N GLY A 270 -1.69 1.93 14.80
CA GLY A 270 -1.60 0.49 15.04
C GLY A 270 -1.51 -0.37 13.77
N GLY A 271 -1.41 0.23 12.59
CA GLY A 271 -1.08 -0.50 11.36
C GLY A 271 0.30 -0.11 10.83
N PRO A 272 0.94 -0.93 9.97
CA PRO A 272 0.84 -2.38 9.78
C PRO A 272 1.80 -3.14 10.71
N ILE A 273 1.36 -4.34 11.08
CA ILE A 273 2.14 -5.54 11.47
C ILE A 273 1.66 -6.67 10.55
#